data_AF-A0A948VVT5-F1
#
_entry.id   AF-A0A948VVT5-F1
#
_cell.length_a   1.000
_cell.length_b   1.000
_cell.length_c   1.000
_cell.angle_alpha   90.00
_cell.angle_beta   90.00
_cell.angle_gamma   90.00
#
_symmetry.space_group_name_H-M   'P 1'
#
loop_
_entity.id
_entity.type
_entity.pdbx_description
1 polymer ?
#
loop_
_entity_poly.entity_id
_entity_poly.type
_entity_poly.pdbx_seq_one_letter_code
_entity_poly.pdbx_strand_id
1 'polypeptide(L)' 'WALDQAHAGGHDAVLLSVYSENYGAQRFYQRYGFAKIADITFRVGTQLDAEFLYELRLGERA' A
#
# COMPACT_ATOMS: atom_id res chain seq x y z
N TRP A 1 -8.11 9.41 9.32
CA TRP A 1 -8.50 8.30 10.21
C TRP A 1 -7.47 7.17 10.22
N ALA A 2 -7.31 6.34 9.18
CA ALA A 2 -6.37 5.20 9.25
C ALA A 2 -4.89 5.59 9.43
N LEU A 3 -4.40 6.58 8.67
CA LEU A 3 -3.04 7.09 8.84
C LEU A 3 -2.86 7.74 10.22
N ASP A 4 -3.83 8.53 10.70
CA ASP A 4 -3.76 9.15 12.03
C ASP A 4 -3.69 8.10 13.14
N GLN A 5 -4.42 6.99 13.00
CA GLN A 5 -4.35 5.87 13.93
C GLN A 5 -2.96 5.22 13.91
N ALA A 6 -2.37 5.03 12.72
CA ALA A 6 -1.03 4.46 12.60
C ALA A 6 0.05 5.35 13.23
N HIS A 7 -0.06 6.67 13.05
CA HIS A 7 0.81 7.64 13.72
C HIS A 7 0.59 7.65 15.23
N ALA A 8 -0.66 7.65 15.71
CA ALA A 8 -0.97 7.65 17.14
C ALA A 8 -0.49 6.37 17.84
N GLY A 9 -0.49 5.24 17.13
CA GLY A 9 0.06 3.96 17.58
C GLY A 9 1.59 3.88 17.53
N GLY A 10 2.28 4.88 16.99
CA GLY A 10 3.75 4.89 16.86
C GLY A 10 4.28 3.79 15.93
N HIS A 11 3.53 3.43 14.87
CA HIS A 11 3.95 2.42 13.91
C HIS A 11 4.98 2.97 12.91
N ASP A 12 5.83 2.08 12.38
CA ASP A 12 6.89 2.47 11.44
C ASP A 12 6.38 2.71 10.02
N ALA A 13 5.34 1.97 9.61
CA ALA A 13 4.82 2.01 8.25
C ALA A 13 3.35 1.55 8.17
N VAL A 14 2.70 1.92 7.07
CA VAL A 14 1.43 1.34 6.62
C VAL A 14 1.66 0.60 5.32
N LEU A 15 1.21 -0.66 5.27
CA LEU A 15 1.27 -1.49 4.07
C LEU A 15 -0.13 -1.74 3.53
N LEU A 16 -0.24 -1.82 2.20
CA LEU A 16 -1.45 -2.24 1.51
C LEU A 16 -1.09 -2.91 0.21
N SER A 17 -1.91 -3.87 -0.22
CA SER A 17 -1.84 -4.40 -1.58
C SER A 17 -2.82 -3.67 -2.50
N VAL A 18 -2.52 -3.64 -3.79
CA VAL A 18 -3.39 -3.06 -4.82
C VAL A 18 -3.31 -3.90 -6.08
N TYR A 19 -4.46 -4.16 -6.70
CA TYR A 19 -4.52 -4.83 -8.00
C TYR A 19 -3.67 -4.10 -9.05
N SER A 20 -2.83 -4.85 -9.76
CA SER A 20 -1.82 -4.31 -10.69
C SER A 20 -2.41 -3.51 -11.85
N GLU A 21 -3.67 -3.75 -12.24
CA GLU A 21 -4.35 -2.98 -13.29
C GLU A 21 -5.30 -1.90 -12.73
N ASN A 22 -5.40 -1.74 -11.41
CA ASN A 22 -6.16 -0.65 -10.80
C ASN A 22 -5.32 0.65 -10.78
N TYR A 23 -5.07 1.21 -11.96
CA TYR A 23 -4.25 2.40 -12.14
C TYR A 23 -4.79 3.62 -11.37
N GLY A 24 -6.10 3.69 -11.14
CA GLY A 24 -6.74 4.77 -10.37
C GLY A 24 -6.32 4.72 -8.89
N ALA A 25 -6.40 3.54 -8.28
CA ALA A 25 -5.99 3.34 -6.90
C ALA A 25 -4.48 3.54 -6.73
N GLN A 26 -3.66 3.03 -7.67
CA GLN A 26 -2.21 3.24 -7.64
C GLN A 26 -1.83 4.73 -7.62
N ARG A 27 -2.40 5.54 -8.52
CA ARG A 27 -2.19 7.00 -8.52
C ARG A 27 -2.72 7.67 -7.25
N PHE A 28 -3.79 7.15 -6.66
CA PHE A 28 -4.30 7.65 -5.38
C PHE A 28 -3.30 7.40 -4.25
N TYR A 29 -2.80 6.17 -4.08
CA TYR A 29 -1.85 5.85 -3.02
C TYR A 29 -0.51 6.56 -3.18
N GLN A 30 0.00 6.66 -4.42
CA GLN A 30 1.24 7.41 -4.71
C GLN A 30 1.14 8.88 -4.29
N ARG A 31 -0.04 9.52 -4.43
CA ARG A 31 -0.25 10.91 -3.96
C ARG A 31 -0.19 11.07 -2.44
N TYR A 32 -0.45 10.00 -1.69
CA TYR A 32 -0.29 9.95 -0.24
C TYR A 32 1.13 9.57 0.20
N GLY A 33 2.06 9.35 -0.75
CA GLY A 33 3.44 8.99 -0.46
C GLY A 33 3.72 7.48 -0.39
N PHE A 34 2.74 6.63 -0.72
CA PHE A 34 2.99 5.19 -0.81
C PHE A 34 3.88 4.86 -2.02
N ALA A 35 4.89 4.03 -1.79
CA ALA A 35 5.79 3.50 -2.82
C ALA A 35 5.59 1.99 -3.01
N LYS A 36 5.70 1.53 -4.25
CA LYS A 36 5.71 0.09 -4.55
C LYS A 36 6.99 -0.53 -4.01
N ILE A 37 6.85 -1.56 -3.18
CA ILE A 37 7.98 -2.30 -2.59
C ILE A 37 8.08 -3.75 -3.07
N ALA A 38 7.01 -4.33 -3.62
CA ALA A 38 7.04 -5.66 -4.22
C ALA A 38 5.95 -5.89 -5.26
N ASP A 39 6.19 -6.85 -6.15
CA ASP A 39 5.18 -7.54 -6.94
C ASP A 39 4.75 -8.81 -6.18
N ILE A 40 3.44 -9.01 -6.03
CA ILE A 40 2.87 -10.16 -5.34
C ILE A 40 1.68 -10.73 -6.13
N THR A 41 1.16 -11.86 -5.70
CA THR A 41 -0.06 -12.44 -6.27
C THR A 41 -1.09 -12.71 -5.20
N PHE A 42 -2.35 -12.45 -5.50
CA PHE A 42 -3.48 -12.81 -4.63
C PHE A 42 -4.36 -13.84 -5.32
N ARG A 43 -4.83 -14.84 -4.55
CA ARG A 43 -5.62 -15.95 -5.09
C ARG A 43 -7.11 -15.66 -4.93
N VAL A 44 -7.84 -15.64 -6.04
CA VAL A 44 -9.31 -15.57 -6.08
C VAL A 44 -9.84 -16.89 -6.63
N GLY A 45 -10.20 -17.81 -5.73
CA GLY A 45 -10.56 -19.18 -6.11
C GLY A 45 -9.39 -19.92 -6.75
N THR A 46 -9.49 -20.21 -8.05
CA THR A 46 -8.42 -20.85 -8.83
C THR A 46 -7.54 -19.85 -9.58
N GLN A 47 -7.96 -18.58 -9.68
CA GLN A 47 -7.24 -17.51 -10.36
C GLN A 47 -6.18 -16.89 -9.44
N LEU A 48 -5.03 -16.53 -10.02
CA LEU A 48 -4.00 -15.72 -9.38
C LEU A 48 -3.97 -14.35 -10.05
N ASP A 49 -4.31 -13.31 -9.30
CA ASP A 49 -4.26 -11.94 -9.76
C ASP A 49 -2.93 -11.31 -9.36
N ALA A 50 -2.31 -10.60 -10.30
CA ALA A 50 -1.11 -9.83 -10.02
C ALA A 50 -1.47 -8.59 -9.21
N GLU A 51 -0.76 -8.39 -8.11
CA GLU A 51 -0.92 -7.28 -7.18
C GLU A 51 0.42 -6.61 -6.92
N PHE A 52 0.38 -5.37 -6.45
CA PHE A 52 1.54 -4.66 -5.93
C PHE A 52 1.40 -4.47 -4.43
N LEU A 53 2.49 -4.67 -3.70
CA LEU A 53 2.59 -4.30 -2.29
C LEU A 53 3.18 -2.90 -2.18
N TYR A 54 2.45 -2.00 -1.52
CA TYR A 54 2.81 -0.60 -1.33
C TYR A 54 3.10 -0.33 0.15
N GLU A 55 4.09 0.53 0.42
CA GLU A 55 4.49 0.97 1.76
C GLU A 55 4.43 2.50 1.84
N LEU A 56 3.88 3.02 2.93
CA LEU A 56 4.10 4.39 3.40
C LEU A 56 4.87 4.33 4.72
N ARG A 57 6.11 4.84 4.74
CA ARG A 57 6.89 5.00 5.97
C ARG A 57 6.41 6.21 6.75
N LEU A 58 6.29 6.05 8.07
CA LEU A 58 5.80 7.08 8.99
C LEU A 58 6.94 7.77 9.78
N GLY A 59 8.14 7.21 9.75
CA GLY A 59 9.30 7.61 10.54
C GLY A 59 10.18 8.75 9.98
N GLU A 60 9.83 9.34 8.84
CA GLU A 60 10.59 10.45 8.24
C GLU A 60 9.71 11.69 8.11
N ARG A 61 9.61 12.47 9.18
CA ARG A 61 9.39 13.91 9.00
C ARG A 61 10.75 14.53 8.67
N ALA A 62 10.88 15.06 7.47
CA ALA A 62 11.87 16.11 7.19
C ALA A 62 11.59 17.33 8.08
#